data_AF-A0A251YG90-F1
#
_entry.id   AF-A0A251YG90-F1
#
_cell.length_a   1.000
_cell.length_b   1.000
_cell.length_c   1.000
_cell.angle_alpha   90.00
_cell.angle_beta   90.00
_cell.angle_gamma   90.00
#
_symmetry.space_group_name_H-M   'P 1'
#
loop_
_entity.id
_entity.type
_entity.pdbx_description
1 polymer ?
#
loop_
_entity_poly.entity_id
_entity_poly.type
_entity_poly.pdbx_seq_one_letter_code
_entity_poly.pdbx_strand_id
1 'polypeptide(L)'
;MSFDTGGVPPEKTGSTPHPSADAADLAPLDPTEEAADRAAGDAAEAQAGTEHADASAPLEPVRDPDADGTQTTQLQNGLTCAIPRSSQLAALLRSERTWTGPSAKERQAILRRAKSVAIVGASPNPARSSYFVGTYLQQSSDYRVYFVNPNATEILGEKAYPDLTSLPEVPDIVDVFRKASDIPSVVDDVVAVGAPVIWVQLGIWNQEAAEDAEARGLTVVMDRCIKVEHARFHGGLHLLGFDTGVISSRKAGG
;
A
#
# COMPACT_ATOMS: atom_id res chain seq x y z
N MET A 1 57.38 52.00 -17.61
CA MET A 1 56.19 51.12 -17.62
C MET A 1 56.13 50.49 -18.99
N SER A 2 56.29 49.17 -19.02
CA SER A 2 56.71 48.39 -20.19
C SER A 2 55.62 48.17 -21.24
N PHE A 3 56.11 47.99 -22.47
CA PHE A 3 55.52 47.34 -23.66
C PHE A 3 54.85 45.98 -23.29
N ASP A 4 53.98 45.34 -24.07
CA ASP A 4 53.99 45.09 -25.52
C ASP A 4 52.63 44.48 -25.98
N THR A 5 52.55 44.37 -27.30
CA THR A 5 51.54 44.01 -28.31
C THR A 5 50.89 42.62 -28.30
N GLY A 6 49.74 42.53 -29.00
CA GLY A 6 49.48 41.51 -30.01
C GLY A 6 48.61 40.30 -29.63
N GLY A 7 47.57 40.03 -30.44
CA GLY A 7 47.04 38.67 -30.62
C GLY A 7 45.51 38.52 -30.72
N VAL A 8 44.99 38.46 -31.94
CA VAL A 8 43.82 37.63 -32.36
C VAL A 8 44.43 36.34 -32.95
N PRO A 9 43.83 35.10 -33.01
CA PRO A 9 42.44 34.56 -32.89
C PRO A 9 42.38 33.28 -31.97
N PRO A 10 41.45 32.26 -32.03
CA PRO A 10 40.35 31.94 -32.97
C PRO A 10 38.99 31.49 -32.38
N GLU A 11 38.01 31.36 -33.29
CA GLU A 11 36.73 30.66 -33.11
C GLU A 11 36.88 29.23 -32.55
N LYS A 12 35.95 28.85 -31.66
CA LYS A 12 35.52 27.47 -31.47
C LYS A 12 34.00 27.38 -31.35
N THR A 13 33.41 27.01 -32.48
CA THR A 13 32.33 26.03 -32.68
C THR A 13 31.74 25.33 -31.44
N GLY A 14 30.40 25.29 -31.39
CA GLY A 14 29.64 24.15 -30.85
C GLY A 14 28.94 24.36 -29.51
N SER A 15 27.78 25.02 -29.51
CA SER A 15 26.73 24.74 -28.52
C SER A 15 25.69 23.87 -29.21
N THR A 16 25.74 22.58 -28.91
CA THR A 16 24.72 21.60 -29.31
C THR A 16 23.41 21.89 -28.57
N PRO A 17 22.26 21.84 -29.25
CA PRO A 17 20.95 22.01 -28.63
C PRO A 17 20.61 20.82 -27.72
N HIS A 18 19.94 21.12 -26.62
CA HIS A 18 19.24 20.13 -25.77
C HIS A 18 18.25 19.33 -26.63
N PRO A 19 18.23 17.98 -26.55
CA PRO A 19 17.18 17.20 -27.20
C PRO A 19 15.85 17.43 -26.47
N SER A 20 14.84 17.79 -27.25
CA SER A 20 13.43 17.67 -26.93
C SER A 20 13.12 16.24 -26.49
N ALA A 21 12.34 16.10 -25.42
CA ALA A 21 11.72 14.84 -25.06
C ALA A 21 10.58 14.54 -26.06
N ASP A 22 10.94 13.96 -27.19
CA ASP A 22 9.98 13.32 -28.10
C ASP A 22 9.74 11.88 -27.64
N ALA A 23 8.44 11.55 -27.63
CA ALA A 23 7.79 10.26 -27.44
C ALA A 23 8.71 9.03 -27.35
N ALA A 24 8.89 8.52 -26.12
CA ALA A 24 9.40 7.17 -25.90
C ALA A 24 8.26 6.16 -26.08
N ASP A 25 8.43 5.38 -27.14
CA ASP A 25 7.85 4.09 -27.48
C ASP A 25 7.40 3.27 -26.24
N LEU A 26 6.10 2.98 -26.15
CA LEU A 26 5.54 2.03 -25.19
C LEU A 26 5.85 0.62 -25.69
N ALA A 27 6.88 0.00 -25.14
CA ALA A 27 7.07 -1.44 -25.27
C ALA A 27 5.90 -2.17 -24.54
N PRO A 28 5.32 -3.23 -25.15
CA PRO A 28 4.25 -3.99 -24.52
C PRO A 28 4.77 -4.71 -23.27
N LEU A 29 3.99 -4.64 -22.19
CA LEU A 29 4.24 -5.34 -20.92
C LEU A 29 4.33 -6.85 -21.16
N ASP A 30 5.33 -7.46 -20.52
CA ASP A 30 5.66 -8.88 -20.65
C ASP A 30 4.53 -9.75 -20.06
N PRO A 31 3.96 -10.71 -20.80
CA PRO A 31 2.84 -11.55 -20.35
C PRO A 31 3.18 -12.42 -19.12
N THR A 32 4.43 -12.43 -18.66
CA THR A 32 4.84 -13.06 -17.40
C THR A 32 4.53 -12.22 -16.15
N GLU A 33 4.31 -10.89 -16.27
CA GLU A 33 3.92 -10.02 -15.15
C GLU A 33 2.43 -10.19 -14.76
N GLU A 34 1.55 -10.51 -15.71
CA GLU A 34 0.11 -10.68 -15.44
C GLU A 34 -0.21 -11.98 -14.66
N ALA A 35 0.70 -12.96 -14.70
CA ALA A 35 0.60 -14.19 -13.92
C ALA A 35 1.04 -13.99 -12.46
N ALA A 36 1.97 -13.07 -12.19
CA ALA A 36 2.46 -12.79 -10.84
C ALA A 36 1.42 -12.06 -9.97
N ASP A 37 0.60 -11.18 -10.56
CA ASP A 37 -0.47 -10.46 -9.85
C ASP A 37 -1.64 -11.40 -9.45
N ARG A 38 -1.87 -12.51 -10.17
CA ARG A 38 -2.82 -13.56 -9.74
C ARG A 38 -2.25 -14.45 -8.63
N ALA A 39 -0.94 -14.74 -8.64
CA ALA A 39 -0.32 -15.60 -7.63
C ALA A 39 -0.09 -14.90 -6.27
N ALA A 40 0.06 -13.57 -6.25
CA ALA A 40 0.25 -12.81 -5.02
C ALA A 40 -1.02 -12.70 -4.16
N GLY A 41 -2.21 -12.89 -4.75
CA GLY A 41 -3.49 -12.92 -4.04
C GLY A 41 -3.72 -14.21 -3.23
N ASP A 42 -3.20 -15.34 -3.71
CA ASP A 42 -3.48 -16.66 -3.12
C ASP A 42 -2.42 -17.12 -2.10
N ALA A 43 -1.25 -16.49 -2.04
CA ALA A 43 -0.13 -16.92 -1.18
C ALA A 43 -0.12 -16.32 0.24
N ALA A 44 -1.05 -15.41 0.57
CA ALA A 44 -1.12 -14.78 1.89
C ALA A 44 -1.76 -15.67 2.97
N GLU A 45 -2.33 -16.83 2.60
CA GLU A 45 -3.08 -17.70 3.51
C GLU A 45 -2.32 -18.95 3.98
N ALA A 46 -1.12 -19.22 3.46
CA ALA A 46 -0.40 -20.46 3.76
C ALA A 46 0.94 -20.22 4.44
N GLN A 47 0.96 -20.16 5.78
CA GLN A 47 2.00 -20.76 6.64
C GLN A 47 1.77 -20.41 8.13
N ALA A 48 1.08 -21.30 8.83
CA ALA A 48 1.18 -21.48 10.28
C ALA A 48 0.95 -22.96 10.63
N GLY A 49 2.01 -23.65 11.08
CA GLY A 49 2.00 -25.04 11.61
C GLY A 49 1.75 -26.13 10.57
N THR A 50 2.33 -27.33 10.61
CA THR A 50 2.61 -28.16 11.79
C THR A 50 3.58 -29.29 11.43
N GLU A 51 4.25 -29.78 12.46
CA GLU A 51 5.12 -30.94 12.54
C GLU A 51 4.42 -32.26 12.16
N HIS A 52 5.22 -33.26 11.76
CA HIS A 52 4.80 -34.63 11.48
C HIS A 52 4.20 -35.33 12.70
N ALA A 53 2.98 -35.83 12.57
CA ALA A 53 2.49 -37.01 13.30
C ALA A 53 1.52 -37.82 12.41
N ASP A 54 1.86 -39.09 12.23
CA ASP A 54 1.06 -40.12 11.57
C ASP A 54 -0.02 -40.64 12.53
N ALA A 55 -1.29 -40.63 12.11
CA ALA A 55 -2.33 -41.57 12.54
C ALA A 55 -3.61 -41.37 11.71
N SER A 56 -3.96 -42.40 10.95
CA SER A 56 -5.21 -42.55 10.23
C SER A 56 -6.40 -42.75 11.18
N ALA A 57 -7.27 -41.74 11.28
CA ALA A 57 -8.65 -41.88 11.75
C ALA A 57 -9.52 -40.78 11.11
N PRO A 58 -10.77 -41.06 10.66
CA PRO A 58 -11.66 -40.02 10.18
C PRO A 58 -11.98 -39.04 11.31
N LEU A 59 -11.64 -37.77 11.14
CA LEU A 59 -12.12 -36.70 12.01
C LEU A 59 -13.62 -36.54 11.77
N GLU A 60 -14.44 -37.08 12.67
CA GLU A 60 -15.85 -36.71 12.81
C GLU A 60 -15.94 -35.18 12.98
N PRO A 61 -16.84 -34.48 12.28
CA PRO A 61 -16.96 -33.04 12.41
C PRO A 61 -17.35 -32.67 13.84
N VAL A 62 -16.52 -31.88 14.51
CA VAL A 62 -16.82 -31.30 15.82
C VAL A 62 -18.07 -30.44 15.66
N ARG A 63 -19.21 -30.90 16.17
CA ARG A 63 -20.46 -30.14 16.21
C ARG A 63 -20.36 -29.13 17.35
N ASP A 64 -20.37 -27.86 16.99
CA ASP A 64 -20.48 -26.74 17.92
C ASP A 64 -21.89 -26.76 18.54
N PRO A 65 -22.06 -26.90 19.87
CA PRO A 65 -23.37 -27.08 20.51
C PRO A 65 -24.29 -25.84 20.40
N ASP A 66 -23.77 -24.68 19.99
CA ASP A 66 -24.53 -23.43 19.75
C ASP A 66 -24.90 -23.20 18.27
N ALA A 67 -24.65 -24.18 17.38
CA ALA A 67 -24.87 -24.09 15.94
C ALA A 67 -26.34 -23.96 15.48
N ASP A 68 -27.29 -24.24 16.37
CA ASP A 68 -28.72 -24.36 16.04
C ASP A 68 -29.50 -23.03 16.16
N GLY A 69 -28.82 -21.95 16.55
CA GLY A 69 -29.44 -20.63 16.68
C GLY A 69 -29.37 -19.78 15.41
N THR A 70 -30.34 -18.88 15.23
CA THR A 70 -30.35 -17.87 14.17
C THR A 70 -29.73 -16.55 14.65
N GLN A 71 -29.04 -15.87 13.73
CA GLN A 71 -28.56 -14.50 13.90
C GLN A 71 -29.33 -13.59 12.94
N THR A 72 -29.82 -12.46 13.43
CA THR A 72 -30.41 -11.44 12.56
C THR A 72 -29.30 -10.53 12.05
N THR A 73 -29.12 -10.46 10.74
CA THR A 73 -28.15 -9.59 10.04
C THR A 73 -28.90 -8.45 9.36
N GLN A 74 -28.24 -7.32 9.12
CA GLN A 74 -28.78 -6.26 8.28
C GLN A 74 -28.05 -6.24 6.94
N LEU A 75 -28.79 -6.41 5.84
CA LEU A 75 -28.26 -6.38 4.49
C LEU A 75 -27.99 -4.94 4.04
N GLN A 76 -27.14 -4.76 3.03
CA GLN A 76 -26.78 -3.44 2.48
C GLN A 76 -27.97 -2.60 2.00
N ASN A 77 -29.11 -3.23 1.68
CA ASN A 77 -30.35 -2.55 1.30
C ASN A 77 -31.25 -2.16 2.49
N GLY A 78 -30.76 -2.31 3.73
CA GLY A 78 -31.48 -1.98 4.95
C GLY A 78 -32.46 -3.05 5.44
N LEU A 79 -32.62 -4.16 4.72
CA LEU A 79 -33.48 -5.27 5.14
C LEU A 79 -32.77 -6.16 6.16
N THR A 80 -33.53 -6.73 7.09
CA THR A 80 -33.01 -7.69 8.07
C THR A 80 -33.41 -9.12 7.72
N CYS A 81 -32.50 -10.08 7.89
CA CYS A 81 -32.77 -11.50 7.68
C CYS A 81 -32.21 -12.33 8.85
N ALA A 82 -32.97 -13.33 9.29
CA ALA A 82 -32.52 -14.32 10.26
C ALA A 82 -31.86 -15.49 9.54
N ILE A 83 -30.59 -15.74 9.83
CA ILE A 83 -29.77 -16.74 9.13
C ILE A 83 -29.19 -17.71 10.18
N PRO A 84 -29.10 -19.02 9.91
CA PRO A 84 -28.45 -19.96 10.81
C PRO A 84 -27.00 -19.56 11.08
N ARG A 85 -26.57 -19.52 12.35
CA ARG A 85 -25.21 -19.12 12.74
C ARG A 85 -24.12 -20.01 12.13
N SER A 86 -24.47 -21.27 11.89
CA SER A 86 -23.66 -22.31 11.25
C SER A 86 -23.51 -22.15 9.73
N SER A 87 -24.27 -21.27 9.10
CA SER A 87 -24.17 -21.07 7.64
C SER A 87 -22.90 -20.30 7.25
N GLN A 88 -22.35 -20.62 6.08
CA GLN A 88 -21.26 -19.85 5.48
C GLN A 88 -21.67 -18.39 5.23
N LEU A 89 -22.94 -18.14 4.90
CA LEU A 89 -23.47 -16.80 4.73
C LEU A 89 -23.43 -16.01 6.05
N ALA A 90 -23.78 -16.61 7.19
CA ALA A 90 -23.62 -15.97 8.50
C ALA A 90 -22.15 -15.71 8.85
N ALA A 91 -21.22 -16.58 8.45
CA ALA A 91 -19.78 -16.32 8.58
C ALA A 91 -19.33 -15.13 7.72
N LEU A 92 -19.80 -15.04 6.48
CA LEU A 92 -19.55 -13.92 5.57
C LEU A 92 -20.18 -12.61 6.07
N LEU A 93 -21.33 -12.67 6.73
CA LEU A 93 -21.99 -11.49 7.28
C LEU A 93 -21.43 -11.06 8.64
N ARG A 94 -20.88 -11.98 9.44
CA ARG A 94 -20.04 -11.61 10.59
C ARG A 94 -18.79 -10.81 10.19
N SER A 95 -18.41 -10.84 8.91
CA SER A 95 -17.43 -9.93 8.33
C SER A 95 -17.97 -8.53 8.07
N GLU A 96 -19.08 -8.11 8.70
CA GLU A 96 -19.66 -6.76 8.67
C GLU A 96 -18.61 -5.71 9.11
N ARG A 97 -17.76 -5.35 8.15
CA ARG A 97 -16.83 -4.22 8.17
C ARG A 97 -17.68 -2.96 8.22
N THR A 98 -17.89 -2.43 9.42
CA THR A 98 -18.73 -1.24 9.62
C THR A 98 -17.90 0.03 9.58
N TRP A 99 -16.61 -0.05 9.90
CA TRP A 99 -15.70 1.08 9.71
C TRP A 99 -15.63 1.51 8.25
N THR A 100 -15.73 2.82 8.02
CA THR A 100 -15.72 3.41 6.69
C THR A 100 -14.51 4.34 6.54
N GLY A 101 -13.55 3.93 5.71
CA GLY A 101 -12.38 4.75 5.43
C GLY A 101 -12.60 5.85 4.39
N PRO A 102 -11.56 6.64 4.10
CA PRO A 102 -11.63 7.74 3.15
C PRO A 102 -11.99 7.26 1.73
N SER A 103 -12.80 8.06 1.04
CA SER A 103 -13.17 7.87 -0.36
C SER A 103 -11.94 7.92 -1.29
N ALA A 104 -12.11 7.48 -2.54
CA ALA A 104 -11.03 7.54 -3.54
C ALA A 104 -10.45 8.96 -3.72
N LYS A 105 -11.30 9.99 -3.70
CA LYS A 105 -10.88 11.39 -3.82
C LYS A 105 -10.09 11.86 -2.59
N GLU A 106 -10.48 11.44 -1.40
CA GLU A 106 -9.75 11.75 -0.17
C GLU A 106 -8.40 11.04 -0.12
N ARG A 107 -8.34 9.76 -0.53
CA ARG A 107 -7.07 9.04 -0.70
C ARG A 107 -6.16 9.69 -1.73
N GLN A 108 -6.71 10.15 -2.86
CA GLN A 108 -5.94 10.94 -3.82
C GLN A 108 -5.37 12.22 -3.19
N ALA A 109 -6.15 12.92 -2.36
CA ALA A 109 -5.68 14.12 -1.67
C ALA A 109 -4.57 13.81 -0.65
N ILE A 110 -4.68 12.69 0.08
CA ILE A 110 -3.66 12.18 1.01
C ILE A 110 -2.35 11.88 0.25
N LEU A 111 -2.44 11.19 -0.88
CA LEU A 111 -1.26 10.86 -1.69
C LEU A 111 -0.62 12.13 -2.26
N ARG A 112 -1.41 13.05 -2.83
CA ARG A 112 -0.86 14.29 -3.42
C ARG A 112 -0.21 15.26 -2.43
N ARG A 113 -0.58 15.22 -1.14
CA ARG A 113 0.02 16.09 -0.12
C ARG A 113 1.31 15.51 0.46
N ALA A 114 1.47 14.20 0.41
CA ALA A 114 2.60 13.51 1.01
C ALA A 114 3.88 13.76 0.23
N LYS A 115 5.00 13.79 0.94
CA LYS A 115 6.37 13.89 0.42
C LYS A 115 7.24 12.74 0.93
N SER A 116 6.86 12.09 2.02
CA SER A 116 7.57 10.94 2.56
C SER A 116 6.64 9.80 2.97
N VAL A 117 7.11 8.57 2.77
CA VAL A 117 6.41 7.33 3.10
C VAL A 117 7.36 6.42 3.87
N ALA A 118 6.98 5.95 5.05
CA ALA A 118 7.73 4.94 5.80
C ALA A 118 7.02 3.59 5.71
N ILE A 119 7.68 2.58 5.16
CA ILE A 119 7.16 1.23 5.00
C ILE A 119 7.53 0.38 6.22
N VAL A 120 6.55 0.15 7.11
CA VAL A 120 6.68 -0.68 8.31
C VAL A 120 6.41 -2.14 7.98
N GLY A 121 7.37 -3.01 8.30
CA GLY A 121 7.36 -4.40 7.85
C GLY A 121 7.92 -4.57 6.44
N ALA A 122 8.77 -3.62 6.01
CA ALA A 122 9.54 -3.75 4.78
C ALA A 122 10.40 -5.03 4.81
N SER A 123 10.47 -5.75 3.69
CA SER A 123 11.28 -6.97 3.58
C SER A 123 12.26 -6.85 2.42
N PRO A 124 13.52 -7.32 2.57
CA PRO A 124 14.45 -7.43 1.45
C PRO A 124 14.14 -8.61 0.52
N ASN A 125 13.18 -9.48 0.89
CA ASN A 125 12.81 -10.65 0.09
C ASN A 125 11.93 -10.23 -1.10
N PRO A 126 12.36 -10.46 -2.36
CA PRO A 126 11.58 -10.10 -3.55
C PRO A 126 10.22 -10.78 -3.65
N ALA A 127 9.98 -11.90 -2.96
CA ALA A 127 8.68 -12.57 -2.94
C ALA A 127 7.64 -11.87 -2.04
N ARG A 128 8.03 -10.83 -1.28
CA ARG A 128 7.14 -10.14 -0.33
C ARG A 128 6.52 -8.90 -0.98
N SER A 129 5.23 -8.69 -0.76
CA SER A 129 4.50 -7.54 -1.31
C SER A 129 5.12 -6.18 -0.95
N SER A 130 5.71 -6.06 0.25
CA SER A 130 6.39 -4.83 0.68
C SER A 130 7.63 -4.50 -0.15
N TYR A 131 8.31 -5.51 -0.72
CA TYR A 131 9.43 -5.30 -1.64
C TYR A 131 8.93 -4.68 -2.94
N PHE A 132 7.90 -5.25 -3.56
CA PHE A 132 7.32 -4.72 -4.80
C PHE A 132 6.75 -3.31 -4.65
N VAL A 133 6.05 -3.04 -3.54
CA VAL A 133 5.52 -1.69 -3.25
C VAL A 133 6.66 -0.70 -3.03
N GLY A 134 7.71 -1.09 -2.30
CA GLY A 134 8.91 -0.28 -2.12
C GLY A 134 9.58 0.08 -3.45
N THR A 135 9.83 -0.91 -4.30
CA THR A 135 10.41 -0.71 -5.64
C THR A 135 9.56 0.24 -6.48
N TYR A 136 8.23 0.03 -6.50
CA TYR A 136 7.32 0.89 -7.25
C TYR A 136 7.38 2.34 -6.75
N LEU A 137 7.31 2.58 -5.44
CA LEU A 137 7.33 3.93 -4.90
C LEU A 137 8.67 4.63 -5.19
N GLN A 138 9.81 3.94 -5.11
CA GLN A 138 11.11 4.51 -5.48
C GLN A 138 11.21 4.88 -6.97
N GLN A 139 10.60 4.09 -7.86
CA GLN A 139 10.75 4.25 -9.30
C GLN A 139 9.68 5.15 -9.94
N SER A 140 8.48 5.18 -9.36
CA SER A 140 7.29 5.75 -9.98
C SER A 140 6.64 6.88 -9.18
N SER A 141 7.27 7.33 -8.09
CA SER A 141 6.78 8.46 -7.29
C SER A 141 7.92 9.39 -6.88
N ASP A 142 7.57 10.61 -6.48
CA ASP A 142 8.51 11.60 -5.95
C ASP A 142 8.66 11.53 -4.42
N TYR A 143 8.15 10.48 -3.77
CA TYR A 143 8.22 10.34 -2.32
C TYR A 143 9.64 10.00 -1.86
N ARG A 144 10.04 10.54 -0.71
CA ARG A 144 11.13 9.97 0.08
C ARG A 144 10.64 8.70 0.77
N VAL A 145 11.18 7.55 0.37
CA VAL A 145 10.76 6.24 0.89
C VAL A 145 11.73 5.79 1.99
N TYR A 146 11.20 5.49 3.17
CA TYR A 146 11.94 4.92 4.28
C TYR A 146 11.52 3.47 4.52
N PHE A 147 12.47 2.59 4.81
CA PHE A 147 12.19 1.19 5.12
C PHE A 147 12.36 0.93 6.62
N VAL A 148 11.35 0.35 7.26
CA VAL A 148 11.36 0.06 8.70
C VAL A 148 11.26 -1.45 8.92
N ASN A 149 12.35 -2.04 9.40
CA ASN A 149 12.48 -3.45 9.76
C ASN A 149 13.69 -3.65 10.71
N PRO A 150 13.48 -4.12 11.95
CA PRO A 150 14.57 -4.35 12.91
C PRO A 150 15.54 -5.46 12.52
N ASN A 151 15.16 -6.32 11.57
CA ASN A 151 15.95 -7.47 11.13
C ASN A 151 16.76 -7.20 9.84
N ALA A 152 16.71 -5.98 9.30
CA ALA A 152 17.44 -5.62 8.10
C ALA A 152 18.14 -4.27 8.29
N THR A 153 19.34 -4.14 7.74
CA THR A 153 20.11 -2.88 7.75
C THR A 153 20.01 -2.12 6.43
N GLU A 154 19.66 -2.81 5.35
CA GLU A 154 19.53 -2.25 4.00
C GLU A 154 18.41 -2.99 3.25
N ILE A 155 17.57 -2.23 2.53
CA ILE A 155 16.51 -2.74 1.65
C ILE A 155 16.49 -1.87 0.40
N LEU A 156 16.51 -2.48 -0.78
CA LEU A 156 16.48 -1.78 -2.07
C LEU A 156 17.58 -0.70 -2.22
N GLY A 157 18.78 -0.99 -1.71
CA GLY A 157 19.93 -0.06 -1.77
C GLY A 157 19.84 1.13 -0.81
N GLU A 158 18.78 1.20 0.00
CA GLU A 158 18.56 2.26 0.99
C GLU A 158 18.70 1.72 2.40
N LYS A 159 19.06 2.61 3.33
CA LYS A 159 19.16 2.27 4.75
C LYS A 159 17.80 1.81 5.29
N ALA A 160 17.78 0.66 5.96
CA ALA A 160 16.64 0.22 6.75
C ALA A 160 16.82 0.63 8.23
N TYR A 161 15.72 1.06 8.83
CA TYR A 161 15.66 1.55 10.20
C TYR A 161 14.94 0.53 11.10
N PRO A 162 15.34 0.39 12.38
CA PRO A 162 14.74 -0.61 13.25
C PRO A 162 13.30 -0.27 13.68
N ASP A 163 12.98 1.02 13.77
CA ASP A 163 11.70 1.55 14.22
C ASP A 163 11.42 2.94 13.62
N LEU A 164 10.21 3.45 13.81
CA LEU A 164 9.78 4.77 13.32
C LEU A 164 10.54 5.93 13.99
N THR A 165 10.92 5.78 15.26
CA THR A 165 11.61 6.85 16.01
C THR A 165 13.06 7.05 15.57
N SER A 166 13.64 6.05 14.90
CA SER A 166 14.98 6.09 14.32
C SER A 166 15.05 6.80 12.97
N LEU A 167 13.90 7.18 12.39
CA LEU A 167 13.84 7.89 11.11
C LEU A 167 14.42 9.31 11.23
N PRO A 168 15.03 9.85 10.15
CA PRO A 168 15.61 11.19 10.16
C PRO A 168 14.55 12.31 10.14
N GLU A 169 13.31 11.99 9.79
CA GLU A 169 12.16 12.89 9.79
C GLU A 169 10.88 12.11 10.13
N VAL A 170 9.84 12.82 10.56
CA VAL A 170 8.50 12.24 10.71
C VAL A 170 7.91 12.01 9.31
N PRO A 171 7.53 10.76 8.96
CA PRO A 171 6.95 10.48 7.65
C PRO A 171 5.53 11.04 7.51
N ASP A 172 5.15 11.50 6.31
CA ASP A 172 3.78 11.94 6.06
C ASP A 172 2.77 10.78 6.04
N ILE A 173 3.23 9.59 5.61
CA ILE A 173 2.44 8.36 5.58
C ILE A 173 3.27 7.22 6.17
N VAL A 174 2.69 6.49 7.12
CA VAL A 174 3.22 5.21 7.59
C VAL A 174 2.46 4.07 6.92
N ASP A 175 3.12 3.37 6.00
CA ASP A 175 2.58 2.27 5.20
C ASP A 175 2.89 0.90 5.84
N VAL A 176 1.87 0.12 6.17
CA VAL A 176 1.97 -0.99 7.12
C VAL A 176 1.73 -2.35 6.46
N PHE A 177 2.74 -3.22 6.52
CA PHE A 177 2.74 -4.61 6.05
C PHE A 177 2.83 -5.64 7.20
N ARG A 178 2.32 -5.27 8.37
CA ARG A 178 2.24 -6.15 9.55
C ARG A 178 0.88 -6.84 9.61
N LYS A 179 0.81 -7.99 10.28
CA LYS A 179 -0.45 -8.73 10.47
C LYS A 179 -1.47 -7.87 11.24
N ALA A 180 -2.76 -8.16 11.06
CA ALA A 180 -3.86 -7.41 11.69
C ALA A 180 -3.75 -7.29 13.22
N SER A 181 -3.22 -8.31 13.89
CA SER A 181 -3.04 -8.31 15.35
C SER A 181 -1.90 -7.41 15.84
N ASP A 182 -0.99 -7.00 14.96
CA ASP A 182 0.09 -6.05 15.29
C ASP A 182 -0.35 -4.58 15.09
N ILE A 183 -1.46 -4.34 14.36
CA ILE A 183 -1.90 -2.97 14.01
C ILE A 183 -2.09 -2.07 15.23
N PRO A 184 -2.68 -2.49 16.37
CA PRO A 184 -2.78 -1.63 17.55
C PRO A 184 -1.42 -1.11 18.03
N SER A 185 -0.40 -1.98 18.08
CA SER A 185 0.96 -1.53 18.46
C SER A 185 1.58 -0.59 17.42
N VAL A 186 1.31 -0.79 16.12
CA VAL A 186 1.79 0.13 15.09
C VAL A 186 1.09 1.50 15.22
N VAL A 187 -0.20 1.54 15.58
CA VAL A 187 -0.90 2.80 15.85
C VAL A 187 -0.22 3.55 16.99
N ASP A 188 0.20 2.86 18.05
CA ASP A 188 0.96 3.49 19.13
C ASP A 188 2.26 4.12 18.66
N ASP A 189 3.03 3.40 17.84
CA ASP A 189 4.29 3.92 17.28
C ASP A 189 4.05 5.12 16.35
N VAL A 190 2.99 5.08 15.53
CA VAL A 190 2.60 6.16 14.60
C VAL A 190 2.22 7.43 15.37
N VAL A 191 1.43 7.29 16.43
CA VAL A 191 1.06 8.42 17.29
C VAL A 191 2.28 8.97 18.03
N ALA A 192 3.16 8.10 18.53
CA ALA A 192 4.36 8.50 19.25
C ALA A 192 5.34 9.30 18.37
N VAL A 193 5.52 8.91 17.10
CA VAL A 193 6.36 9.66 16.14
C VAL A 193 5.65 10.92 15.60
N GLY A 194 4.33 11.01 15.75
CA GLY A 194 3.52 12.16 15.33
C GLY A 194 3.22 12.18 13.82
N ALA A 195 3.24 11.01 13.16
CA ALA A 195 2.89 10.92 11.75
C ALA A 195 1.36 11.10 11.58
N PRO A 196 0.90 11.85 10.56
CA PRO A 196 -0.52 12.19 10.43
C PRO A 196 -1.38 11.09 9.79
N VAL A 197 -0.77 10.11 9.11
CA VAL A 197 -1.48 9.08 8.34
C VAL A 197 -0.90 7.70 8.62
N ILE A 198 -1.79 6.76 8.93
CA ILE A 198 -1.51 5.33 8.88
C ILE A 198 -2.22 4.72 7.68
N TRP A 199 -1.47 3.99 6.86
CA TRP A 199 -1.94 3.32 5.66
C TRP A 199 -1.72 1.81 5.81
N VAL A 200 -2.77 1.09 6.15
CA VAL A 200 -2.77 -0.35 6.34
C VAL A 200 -3.07 -1.03 5.00
N GLN A 201 -2.12 -1.86 4.56
CA GLN A 201 -2.11 -2.42 3.20
C GLN A 201 -3.27 -3.39 2.92
N LEU A 202 -3.44 -3.68 1.63
CA LEU A 202 -4.47 -4.58 1.12
C LEU A 202 -4.41 -5.94 1.81
N GLY A 203 -5.59 -6.45 2.19
CA GLY A 203 -5.76 -7.73 2.89
C GLY A 203 -5.60 -7.64 4.41
N ILE A 204 -5.23 -6.48 4.96
CA ILE A 204 -5.06 -6.29 6.40
C ILE A 204 -6.20 -5.41 6.94
N TRP A 205 -6.89 -5.91 7.98
CA TRP A 205 -8.05 -5.24 8.56
C TRP A 205 -8.06 -5.38 10.09
N ASN A 206 -8.22 -4.25 10.79
CA ASN A 206 -8.46 -4.18 12.23
C ASN A 206 -9.32 -2.93 12.52
N GLN A 207 -10.62 -3.14 12.75
CA GLN A 207 -11.57 -2.05 12.94
C GLN A 207 -11.35 -1.30 14.25
N GLU A 208 -11.15 -2.00 15.36
CA GLU A 208 -10.93 -1.38 16.67
C GLU A 208 -9.69 -0.48 16.65
N ALA A 209 -8.62 -0.91 15.96
CA ALA A 209 -7.42 -0.10 15.79
C ALA A 209 -7.64 1.13 14.90
N ALA A 210 -8.51 1.03 13.88
CA ALA A 210 -8.85 2.16 13.04
C ALA A 210 -9.63 3.23 13.82
N GLU A 211 -10.62 2.82 14.61
CA GLU A 211 -11.42 3.72 15.47
C GLU A 211 -10.55 4.38 16.56
N ASP A 212 -9.66 3.62 17.20
CA ASP A 212 -8.70 4.18 18.18
C ASP A 212 -7.75 5.20 17.54
N ALA A 213 -7.18 4.86 16.37
CA ALA A 213 -6.30 5.75 15.63
C ALA A 213 -6.99 7.07 15.26
N GLU A 214 -8.25 7.01 14.78
CA GLU A 214 -9.04 8.19 14.46
C GLU A 214 -9.37 9.04 15.69
N ALA A 215 -9.72 8.40 16.82
CA ALA A 215 -9.95 9.09 18.10
C ALA A 215 -8.70 9.83 18.59
N ARG A 216 -7.51 9.35 18.20
CA ARG A 216 -6.20 9.97 18.49
C ARG A 216 -5.75 10.96 17.41
N GLY A 217 -6.60 11.24 16.42
CA GLY A 217 -6.39 12.27 15.41
C GLY A 217 -5.63 11.82 14.16
N LEU A 218 -5.41 10.52 13.98
CA LEU A 218 -4.81 9.99 12.75
C LEU A 218 -5.81 9.93 11.61
N THR A 219 -5.33 10.15 10.39
CA THR A 219 -6.07 9.71 9.20
C THR A 219 -5.75 8.24 8.95
N VAL A 220 -6.78 7.39 8.92
CA VAL A 220 -6.62 5.95 8.68
C VAL A 220 -7.02 5.61 7.24
N VAL A 221 -6.16 4.90 6.54
CA VAL A 221 -6.50 4.18 5.30
C VAL A 221 -6.26 2.71 5.58
N MET A 222 -7.25 1.84 5.33
CA MET A 222 -7.12 0.41 5.61
C MET A 222 -7.66 -0.43 4.48
N ASP A 223 -7.05 -1.61 4.28
CA ASP A 223 -7.35 -2.55 3.21
C ASP A 223 -7.22 -1.91 1.81
N ARG A 224 -6.18 -1.08 1.62
CA ARG A 224 -5.87 -0.44 0.33
C ARG A 224 -4.40 -0.56 0.03
N CYS A 225 -4.05 -0.93 -1.20
CA CYS A 225 -2.66 -0.93 -1.62
C CYS A 225 -2.24 0.47 -2.08
N ILE A 226 -1.19 1.03 -1.46
CA ILE A 226 -0.69 2.36 -1.82
C ILE A 226 -0.19 2.41 -3.28
N LYS A 227 0.43 1.33 -3.79
CA LYS A 227 0.84 1.19 -5.20
C LYS A 227 -0.37 1.36 -6.13
N VAL A 228 -1.44 0.60 -5.86
CA VAL A 228 -2.65 0.60 -6.71
C VAL A 228 -3.33 1.97 -6.67
N GLU A 229 -3.48 2.56 -5.48
CA GLU A 229 -4.10 3.89 -5.35
C GLU A 229 -3.22 4.99 -5.99
N HIS A 230 -1.89 4.92 -5.86
CA HIS A 230 -0.99 5.83 -6.54
C HIS A 230 -1.07 5.70 -8.06
N ALA A 231 -1.01 4.48 -8.60
CA ALA A 231 -1.12 4.18 -10.02
C ALA A 231 -2.49 4.57 -10.60
N ARG A 232 -3.56 4.38 -9.84
CA ARG A 232 -4.94 4.79 -10.17
C ARG A 232 -5.01 6.28 -10.50
N PHE A 233 -4.29 7.13 -9.76
CA PHE A 233 -4.36 8.59 -9.91
C PHE A 233 -3.23 9.22 -10.74
N HIS A 234 -2.05 8.61 -10.77
CA HIS A 234 -0.86 9.17 -11.44
C HIS A 234 -0.37 8.32 -12.62
N GLY A 235 -0.67 7.01 -12.64
CA GLY A 235 -0.18 6.07 -13.64
C GLY A 235 -1.11 5.89 -14.85
N GLY A 236 -2.12 6.74 -15.03
CA GLY A 236 -3.00 6.68 -16.20
C GLY A 236 -3.86 5.42 -16.30
N LEU A 237 -4.11 4.69 -15.20
CA LEU A 237 -4.86 3.43 -15.20
C LEU A 237 -6.26 3.55 -15.85
N HIS A 238 -6.87 4.73 -15.76
CA HIS A 238 -8.13 5.06 -16.45
C HIS A 238 -8.01 5.01 -17.98
N LEU A 239 -6.85 5.33 -18.55
CA LEU A 239 -6.57 5.23 -19.99
C LEU A 239 -6.54 3.78 -20.46
N LEU A 240 -6.26 2.84 -19.55
CA LEU A 240 -6.30 1.41 -19.80
C LEU A 240 -7.69 0.80 -19.51
N GLY A 241 -8.72 1.63 -19.30
CA GLY A 241 -10.10 1.18 -19.14
C GLY A 241 -10.48 0.70 -17.74
N PHE A 242 -9.62 0.85 -16.73
CA PHE A 242 -9.97 0.52 -15.35
C PHE A 242 -10.88 1.59 -14.74
N ASP A 243 -11.94 1.16 -14.03
CA ASP A 243 -12.79 2.07 -13.27
C ASP A 243 -12.03 2.65 -12.08
N THR A 244 -11.51 3.86 -12.27
CA THR A 244 -10.79 4.62 -11.26
C THR A 244 -11.72 5.37 -10.32
N GLY A 245 -13.05 5.24 -10.42
CA GLY A 245 -14.02 5.91 -9.54
C GLY A 245 -13.84 7.43 -9.44
N VAL A 246 -13.05 8.01 -10.35
CA VAL A 246 -12.74 9.44 -10.46
C VAL A 246 -13.25 9.87 -11.82
N ILE A 247 -14.38 10.59 -11.80
CA ILE A 247 -14.90 11.25 -12.99
C ILE A 247 -14.31 12.66 -12.99
N SER A 248 -13.33 12.92 -13.85
CA SER A 248 -12.80 14.27 -14.05
C SER A 248 -13.00 14.70 -15.50
N SER A 249 -13.85 15.71 -15.71
CA SER A 249 -13.97 16.45 -16.96
C SER A 249 -13.30 17.80 -16.74
N ARG A 250 -12.09 17.99 -17.28
CA ARG A 250 -11.52 19.33 -17.43
C ARG A 250 -11.52 19.68 -18.91
N LYS A 251 -12.38 20.64 -19.27
CA LYS A 251 -12.28 21.34 -20.56
C LYS A 251 -10.94 22.04 -20.58
N ALA A 252 -10.07 21.72 -21.54
CA ALA A 252 -8.86 22.50 -21.79
C ALA A 252 -9.31 23.93 -22.10
N GLY A 253 -9.07 24.85 -21.16
CA GLY A 253 -9.28 26.27 -21.38
C GLY A 253 -8.24 26.75 -22.37
N GLY A 254 -8.69 27.28 -23.50
CA GLY A 254 -7.86 27.90 -24.54
C GLY A 254 -7.45 29.32 -24.21
#